data_AF-A0A0Q6TXV3-F1
#
_entry.id   AF-A0A0Q6TXV3-F1
#
_cell.length_a   1.000
_cell.length_b   1.000
_cell.length_c   1.000
_cell.angle_alpha   90.00
_cell.angle_beta   90.00
_cell.angle_gamma   90.00
#
_symmetry.space_group_name_H-M   'P 1'
#
loop_
_entity.id
_entity.type
_entity.pdbx_description
1 polymer ?
#
loop_
_entity_poly.entity_id
_entity_poly.type
_entity_poly.pdbx_seq_one_letter_code
_entity_poly.pdbx_strand_id
1 'polypeptide(L)'
;MARYAIHAPKAFGVAVGQLRALAKRLGRDHALAQALWDTGWYEARLLAGMVDDPKLVTPEQMDAWRADFDNWAVTDTLCFDLFDRTPHALAKVDEWVGLEGEFDRRAGFVLLACVALHRKELPDAPFLERLTLIEAGATDPRNFVKKGVNWALRAIGSRKSPALKVAVLEVAARLAAMSDPTARWNGKDALRQLNKKTG
;
A
#
# COMPACT_ATOMS: atom_id res chain seq x y z
N MET A 1 -19.37 0.07 -8.98
CA MET A 1 -18.01 -0.32 -8.51
C MET A 1 -17.35 -1.37 -9.40
N ALA A 2 -18.10 -2.32 -9.98
CA ALA A 2 -17.56 -3.35 -10.89
C ALA A 2 -16.66 -2.83 -12.03
N ARG A 3 -16.95 -1.64 -12.61
CA ARG A 3 -16.08 -0.99 -13.62
C ARG A 3 -14.64 -0.72 -13.16
N TYR A 4 -14.41 -0.70 -11.85
CA TYR A 4 -13.10 -0.49 -11.21
C TYR A 4 -12.52 -1.78 -10.62
N ALA A 5 -13.08 -2.94 -10.96
CA ALA A 5 -12.71 -4.24 -10.38
C ALA A 5 -12.79 -4.26 -8.83
N ILE A 6 -13.82 -3.60 -8.29
CA ILE A 6 -14.14 -3.63 -6.86
C ILE A 6 -15.41 -4.45 -6.69
N HIS A 7 -15.29 -5.54 -5.95
CA HIS A 7 -16.40 -6.39 -5.51
C HIS A 7 -16.66 -6.11 -4.04
N ALA A 8 -17.84 -5.53 -3.76
CA ALA A 8 -18.27 -5.19 -2.40
C ALA A 8 -19.77 -5.50 -2.29
N PRO A 9 -20.17 -6.58 -1.59
CA PRO A 9 -21.57 -7.01 -1.52
C PRO A 9 -22.43 -6.05 -0.67
N LYS A 10 -21.81 -5.38 0.31
CA LYS A 10 -22.43 -4.33 1.13
C LYS A 10 -21.80 -2.98 0.78
N ALA A 11 -22.49 -2.18 -0.03
CA ALA A 11 -22.02 -0.85 -0.39
C ALA A 11 -23.18 0.13 -0.64
N PHE A 12 -22.99 1.38 -0.25
CA PHE A 12 -23.94 2.47 -0.45
C PHE A 12 -23.75 3.20 -1.81
N GLY A 13 -22.57 3.07 -2.43
CA GLY A 13 -22.21 3.77 -3.65
C GLY A 13 -21.78 5.22 -3.45
N VAL A 14 -21.32 5.60 -2.26
CA VAL A 14 -20.90 6.98 -1.95
C VAL A 14 -19.53 7.26 -2.55
N ALA A 15 -19.34 8.45 -3.12
CA ALA A 15 -18.06 8.83 -3.69
C ALA A 15 -17.01 9.04 -2.59
N VAL A 16 -15.76 8.58 -2.84
CA VAL A 16 -14.63 8.74 -1.90
C VAL A 16 -14.39 10.20 -1.51
N GLY A 17 -14.63 11.16 -2.41
CA GLY A 17 -14.53 12.59 -2.10
C GLY A 17 -15.51 13.04 -1.01
N GLN A 18 -16.73 12.50 -0.99
CA GLN A 18 -17.71 12.77 0.05
C GLN A 18 -17.30 12.12 1.38
N LEU A 19 -16.74 10.90 1.33
CA LEU A 19 -16.19 10.24 2.53
C LEU A 19 -15.04 11.04 3.14
N ARG A 20 -14.11 11.57 2.33
CA ARG A 20 -13.02 12.43 2.80
C ARG A 20 -13.53 13.73 3.43
N ALA A 21 -14.56 14.35 2.84
CA ALA A 21 -15.20 15.53 3.42
C ALA A 21 -15.86 15.21 4.77
N LEU A 22 -16.50 14.05 4.90
CA LEU A 22 -17.09 13.58 6.15
C LEU A 22 -16.00 13.26 7.20
N ALA A 23 -14.96 12.53 6.83
CA ALA A 23 -13.83 12.21 7.72
C ALA A 23 -13.20 13.48 8.30
N LYS A 24 -13.02 14.52 7.49
CA LYS A 24 -12.51 15.82 7.95
C LYS A 24 -13.40 16.47 9.00
N ARG A 25 -14.73 16.32 8.89
CA ARG A 25 -15.69 16.86 9.86
C ARG A 25 -15.72 16.04 11.16
N LEU A 26 -15.55 14.73 11.07
CA LEU A 26 -15.54 13.83 12.22
C LEU A 26 -14.24 13.94 13.02
N GLY A 27 -13.11 14.12 12.36
CA GLY A 27 -11.80 14.11 13.02
C GLY A 27 -11.31 12.68 13.28
N ARG A 28 -10.45 12.54 14.29
CA ARG A 28 -9.90 11.24 14.71
C ARG A 28 -10.71 10.69 15.88
N ASP A 29 -11.22 9.47 15.74
CA ASP A 29 -11.99 8.76 16.76
C ASP A 29 -11.82 7.24 16.56
N HIS A 30 -11.02 6.63 17.44
CA HIS A 30 -10.70 5.21 17.38
C HIS A 30 -11.92 4.32 17.65
N ALA A 31 -12.78 4.70 18.61
CA ALA A 31 -13.97 3.92 18.94
C ALA A 31 -14.98 3.93 17.79
N LEU A 32 -15.17 5.10 17.17
CA LEU A 32 -15.99 5.23 15.96
C LEU A 32 -15.40 4.40 14.81
N ALA A 33 -14.08 4.40 14.63
CA ALA A 33 -13.44 3.63 13.58
C ALA A 33 -13.68 2.13 13.73
N GLN A 34 -13.55 1.58 14.95
CA GLN A 34 -13.88 0.17 15.22
C GLN A 34 -15.35 -0.12 14.88
N ALA A 35 -16.27 0.71 15.38
CA ALA A 35 -17.70 0.52 15.13
C ALA A 35 -18.05 0.59 13.63
N LEU A 36 -17.40 1.48 12.86
CA LEU A 36 -17.56 1.58 11.41
C LEU A 36 -17.04 0.34 10.68
N TRP A 37 -15.88 -0.17 11.10
CA TRP A 37 -15.28 -1.38 10.54
C TRP A 37 -16.21 -2.58 10.69
N ASP A 38 -16.71 -2.79 11.91
CA ASP A 38 -17.57 -3.93 12.27
C ASP A 38 -18.89 -4.00 11.48
N THR A 39 -19.33 -2.87 10.90
CA THR A 39 -20.52 -2.87 10.06
C THR A 39 -20.35 -3.68 8.76
N GLY A 40 -19.10 -3.86 8.31
CA GLY A 40 -18.74 -4.56 7.08
C GLY A 40 -19.16 -3.84 5.79
N TRP A 41 -19.69 -2.62 5.86
CA TRP A 41 -20.02 -1.82 4.68
C TRP A 41 -18.74 -1.25 4.06
N TYR A 42 -18.63 -1.33 2.74
CA TYR A 42 -17.45 -0.86 2.00
C TYR A 42 -17.08 0.58 2.35
N GLU A 43 -18.02 1.52 2.24
CA GLU A 43 -17.75 2.93 2.57
C GLU A 43 -17.48 3.17 4.05
N ALA A 44 -18.09 2.39 4.94
CA ALA A 44 -17.83 2.48 6.37
C ALA A 44 -16.40 2.01 6.71
N ARG A 45 -15.92 0.92 6.08
CA ARG A 45 -14.54 0.46 6.20
C ARG A 45 -13.53 1.48 5.66
N LEU A 46 -13.84 2.13 4.53
CA LEU A 46 -13.02 3.24 4.03
C LEU A 46 -12.99 4.41 5.02
N LEU A 47 -14.15 4.80 5.55
CA LEU A 47 -14.25 5.88 6.52
C LEU A 47 -13.53 5.55 7.82
N ALA A 48 -13.59 4.30 8.30
CA ALA A 48 -12.86 3.81 9.46
C ALA A 48 -11.35 4.10 9.31
N GLY A 49 -10.74 3.71 8.19
CA GLY A 49 -9.33 4.04 7.91
C GLY A 49 -9.03 5.53 7.89
N MET A 50 -9.99 6.38 7.51
CA MET A 50 -9.80 7.83 7.47
C MET A 50 -9.94 8.50 8.85
N VAL A 51 -10.70 7.92 9.78
CA VAL A 51 -11.02 8.50 11.09
C VAL A 51 -10.32 7.81 12.26
N ASP A 52 -9.73 6.63 12.08
CA ASP A 52 -9.01 5.97 13.17
C ASP A 52 -7.75 6.75 13.58
N ASP A 53 -7.36 6.67 14.86
CA ASP A 53 -6.14 7.30 15.38
C ASP A 53 -4.95 6.32 15.25
N PRO A 54 -3.96 6.59 14.37
CA PRO A 54 -2.80 5.71 14.20
C PRO A 54 -1.95 5.51 15.46
N LYS A 55 -2.12 6.34 16.50
CA LYS A 55 -1.44 6.17 17.80
C LYS A 55 -2.07 5.09 18.67
N LEU A 56 -3.33 4.74 18.42
CA LEU A 56 -4.08 3.74 19.17
C LEU A 56 -4.18 2.41 18.42
N VAL A 57 -3.85 2.40 17.12
CA VAL A 57 -3.83 1.18 16.30
C VAL A 57 -2.74 0.22 16.77
N THR A 58 -3.15 -1.00 17.11
CA THR A 58 -2.22 -2.08 17.52
C THR A 58 -1.84 -2.99 16.34
N PRO A 59 -0.75 -3.76 16.44
CA PRO A 59 -0.42 -4.79 15.46
C PRO A 59 -1.56 -5.80 15.22
N GLU A 60 -2.27 -6.18 16.27
CA GLU A 60 -3.38 -7.14 16.22
C GLU A 60 -4.57 -6.57 15.44
N GLN A 61 -4.89 -5.29 15.63
CA GLN A 61 -5.91 -4.61 14.83
C GLN A 61 -5.52 -4.58 13.36
N MET A 62 -4.26 -4.26 13.04
CA MET A 62 -3.77 -4.25 11.66
C MET A 62 -3.96 -5.62 11.00
N ASP A 63 -3.61 -6.71 11.70
CA ASP A 63 -3.76 -8.07 11.18
C ASP A 63 -5.22 -8.49 11.02
N ALA A 64 -6.06 -8.13 12.00
CA ALA A 64 -7.50 -8.41 11.99
C ALA A 64 -8.17 -7.70 10.81
N TRP A 65 -7.94 -6.40 10.64
CA TRP A 65 -8.53 -5.64 9.53
C TRP A 65 -7.98 -6.07 8.17
N ARG A 66 -6.68 -6.42 8.09
CA ARG A 66 -6.12 -7.00 6.87
C ARG A 66 -6.77 -8.34 6.51
N ALA A 67 -7.19 -9.14 7.50
CA ALA A 67 -7.89 -10.40 7.25
C ALA A 67 -9.21 -10.23 6.49
N ASP A 68 -9.86 -9.08 6.62
CA ASP A 68 -11.11 -8.76 5.93
C ASP A 68 -10.89 -8.03 4.59
N PHE A 69 -9.64 -7.88 4.13
CA PHE A 69 -9.37 -7.24 2.84
C PHE A 69 -9.87 -8.11 1.68
N ASP A 70 -10.91 -7.61 1.02
CA ASP A 70 -11.63 -8.28 -0.07
C ASP A 70 -11.54 -7.52 -1.41
N ASN A 71 -10.92 -6.35 -1.41
CA ASN A 71 -10.72 -5.55 -2.61
C ASN A 71 -9.56 -4.56 -2.46
N TRP A 72 -8.99 -4.14 -3.59
CA TRP A 72 -7.83 -3.27 -3.63
C TRP A 72 -8.07 -1.88 -3.02
N ALA A 73 -9.31 -1.37 -3.07
CA ALA A 73 -9.58 -0.01 -2.59
C ALA A 73 -9.61 0.05 -1.05
N VAL A 74 -10.17 -0.96 -0.38
CA VAL A 74 -10.06 -1.08 1.09
C VAL A 74 -8.59 -1.24 1.48
N THR A 75 -7.86 -2.16 0.84
CA THR A 75 -6.42 -2.35 1.12
C THR A 75 -5.63 -1.04 0.99
N ASP A 76 -5.77 -0.34 -0.13
CA ASP A 76 -5.01 0.87 -0.41
C ASP A 76 -5.42 2.02 0.53
N THR A 77 -6.71 2.20 0.81
CA THR A 77 -7.18 3.23 1.75
C THR A 77 -6.63 2.99 3.15
N LEU A 78 -6.67 1.76 3.66
CA LEU A 78 -6.18 1.48 5.01
C LEU A 78 -4.66 1.65 5.10
N CYS A 79 -3.92 1.20 4.09
CA CYS A 79 -2.48 1.41 4.01
C CYS A 79 -2.09 2.89 3.95
N PHE A 80 -2.83 3.70 3.17
CA PHE A 80 -2.49 5.09 2.88
C PHE A 80 -3.02 6.10 3.89
N ASP A 81 -4.21 5.87 4.43
CA ASP A 81 -4.92 6.79 5.31
C ASP A 81 -4.74 6.44 6.81
N LEU A 82 -4.20 5.25 7.14
CA LEU A 82 -4.01 4.80 8.53
C LEU A 82 -2.66 4.13 8.80
N PHE A 83 -2.43 2.96 8.21
CA PHE A 83 -1.41 2.00 8.68
C PHE A 83 0.02 2.50 8.53
N ASP A 84 0.34 3.27 7.50
CA ASP A 84 1.69 3.81 7.28
C ASP A 84 2.15 4.82 8.34
N ARG A 85 1.20 5.40 9.08
CA ARG A 85 1.43 6.33 10.20
C ARG A 85 1.60 5.64 11.54
N THR A 86 1.38 4.32 11.60
CA THR A 86 1.61 3.53 12.82
C THR A 86 3.12 3.29 13.03
N PRO A 87 3.57 3.06 14.27
CA PRO A 87 4.95 2.63 14.53
C PRO A 87 5.22 1.20 14.05
N HIS A 88 4.18 0.42 13.74
CA HIS A 88 4.26 -1.00 13.38
C HIS A 88 4.38 -1.24 11.87
N ALA A 89 4.24 -0.19 11.06
CA ALA A 89 4.09 -0.30 9.61
C ALA A 89 5.17 -1.15 8.94
N LEU A 90 6.45 -0.89 9.22
CA LEU A 90 7.55 -1.62 8.58
C LEU A 90 7.64 -3.08 9.00
N ALA A 91 7.33 -3.39 10.26
CA ALA A 91 7.27 -4.79 10.72
C ALA A 91 6.13 -5.53 10.01
N LYS A 92 4.96 -4.90 9.86
CA LYS A 92 3.84 -5.46 9.10
C LYS A 92 4.12 -5.59 7.61
N VAL A 93 4.92 -4.72 7.02
CA VAL A 93 5.42 -4.92 5.65
C VAL A 93 6.16 -6.25 5.56
N ASP A 94 7.12 -6.50 6.44
CA ASP A 94 7.98 -7.68 6.39
C ASP A 94 7.17 -8.98 6.56
N GLU A 95 6.15 -8.95 7.41
CA GLU A 95 5.22 -10.07 7.58
C GLU A 95 4.30 -10.27 6.36
N TRP A 96 3.61 -9.21 5.93
CA TRP A 96 2.51 -9.34 4.98
C TRP A 96 2.95 -9.62 3.55
N VAL A 97 4.16 -9.20 3.13
CA VAL A 97 4.67 -9.56 1.80
C VAL A 97 4.87 -11.07 1.62
N GLY A 98 5.04 -11.81 2.73
CA GLY A 98 5.18 -13.27 2.73
C GLY A 98 3.85 -14.02 2.59
N LEU A 99 2.72 -13.38 2.89
CA LEU A 99 1.42 -14.03 2.90
C LEU A 99 0.98 -14.48 1.50
N GLU A 100 0.18 -15.53 1.43
CA GLU A 100 -0.26 -16.10 0.15
C GLU A 100 -1.48 -15.38 -0.43
N GLY A 101 -2.37 -14.82 0.39
CA GLY A 101 -3.57 -14.12 -0.08
C GLY A 101 -3.25 -12.93 -0.99
N GLU A 102 -4.05 -12.71 -2.04
CA GLU A 102 -3.77 -11.66 -3.03
C GLU A 102 -3.77 -10.26 -2.40
N PHE A 103 -4.80 -9.94 -1.61
CA PHE A 103 -4.89 -8.65 -0.93
C PHE A 103 -3.97 -8.54 0.28
N ASP A 104 -3.60 -9.66 0.89
CA ASP A 104 -2.65 -9.72 2.00
C ASP A 104 -1.26 -9.33 1.54
N ARG A 105 -0.81 -10.01 0.48
CA ARG A 105 0.47 -9.72 -0.15
C ARG A 105 0.48 -8.33 -0.77
N ARG A 106 -0.63 -7.91 -1.40
CA ARG A 106 -0.78 -6.52 -1.87
C ARG A 106 -0.62 -5.54 -0.70
N ALA A 107 -1.25 -5.79 0.45
CA ALA A 107 -1.18 -4.90 1.60
C ALA A 107 0.26 -4.67 2.04
N GLY A 108 1.09 -5.71 2.10
CA GLY A 108 2.53 -5.57 2.41
C GLY A 108 3.25 -4.60 1.47
N PHE A 109 3.11 -4.78 0.15
CA PHE A 109 3.78 -3.90 -0.82
C PHE A 109 3.17 -2.48 -0.87
N VAL A 110 1.85 -2.36 -0.76
CA VAL A 110 1.18 -1.05 -0.75
C VAL A 110 1.54 -0.28 0.51
N LEU A 111 1.56 -0.93 1.67
CA LEU A 111 2.00 -0.33 2.93
C LEU A 111 3.45 0.19 2.82
N LEU A 112 4.35 -0.59 2.22
CA LEU A 112 5.72 -0.14 1.94
C LEU A 112 5.76 1.11 1.05
N ALA A 113 4.92 1.14 0.00
CA ALA A 113 4.79 2.31 -0.87
C ALA A 113 4.31 3.54 -0.09
N CYS A 114 3.28 3.39 0.75
CA CYS A 114 2.72 4.46 1.58
C CYS A 114 3.75 4.99 2.58
N VAL A 115 4.46 4.11 3.29
CA VAL A 115 5.55 4.48 4.19
C VAL A 115 6.63 5.27 3.44
N ALA A 116 7.05 4.82 2.25
CA ALA A 116 8.03 5.54 1.44
C ALA A 116 7.53 6.94 1.01
N LEU A 117 6.22 7.08 0.74
CA LEU A 117 5.59 8.33 0.32
C LEU A 117 5.38 9.32 1.47
N HIS A 118 4.97 8.87 2.66
CA HIS A 118 4.57 9.78 3.75
C HIS A 118 5.63 9.93 4.84
N ARG A 119 6.38 8.87 5.15
CA ARG A 119 7.36 8.86 6.26
C ARG A 119 8.73 9.36 5.77
N LYS A 120 8.80 10.67 5.47
CA LYS A 120 10.01 11.32 4.92
C LYS A 120 11.14 11.46 5.94
N GLU A 121 10.83 11.36 7.22
CA GLU A 121 11.77 11.42 8.33
C GLU A 121 12.54 10.11 8.54
N LEU A 122 12.07 8.99 8.01
CA LEU A 122 12.78 7.71 8.09
C LEU A 122 14.07 7.74 7.25
N PRO A 123 15.17 7.13 7.76
CA PRO A 123 16.41 7.01 7.01
C PRO A 123 16.24 6.08 5.80
N ASP A 124 17.27 6.01 4.96
CA ASP A 124 17.22 5.19 3.74
C ASP A 124 17.32 3.68 4.02
N ALA A 125 18.01 3.28 5.10
CA ALA A 125 18.34 1.88 5.38
C ALA A 125 17.12 0.93 5.35
N PRO A 126 15.98 1.24 6.02
CA PRO A 126 14.82 0.36 5.97
C PRO A 126 14.25 0.14 4.56
N PHE A 127 14.38 1.12 3.67
CA PHE A 127 13.92 1.00 2.28
C PHE A 127 14.90 0.20 1.42
N LEU A 128 16.21 0.39 1.63
CA LEU A 128 17.25 -0.40 0.96
C LEU A 128 17.12 -1.88 1.27
N GLU A 129 16.94 -2.24 2.55
CA GLU A 129 16.73 -3.62 3.00
C GLU A 129 15.55 -4.28 2.27
N ARG A 130 14.45 -3.54 2.12
CA ARG A 130 13.18 -4.04 1.56
C ARG A 130 13.13 -4.03 0.03
N LEU A 131 14.16 -3.55 -0.66
CA LEU A 131 14.30 -3.77 -2.11
C LEU A 131 14.37 -5.26 -2.45
N THR A 132 14.97 -6.07 -1.57
CA THR A 132 15.03 -7.53 -1.73
C THR A 132 13.64 -8.17 -1.68
N LEU A 133 12.75 -7.68 -0.80
CA LEU A 133 11.35 -8.12 -0.73
C LEU A 133 10.58 -7.77 -2.01
N ILE A 134 10.83 -6.59 -2.58
CA ILE A 134 10.26 -6.17 -3.86
C ILE A 134 10.75 -7.08 -4.99
N GLU A 135 12.04 -7.38 -5.05
CA GLU A 135 12.59 -8.32 -6.06
C GLU A 135 11.96 -9.71 -5.93
N ALA A 136 11.83 -10.24 -4.71
CA ALA A 136 11.19 -11.53 -4.45
C ALA A 136 9.70 -11.56 -4.84
N GLY A 137 8.99 -10.43 -4.69
CA GLY A 137 7.59 -10.30 -5.10
C GLY A 137 7.39 -9.98 -6.59
N ALA A 138 8.45 -9.61 -7.32
CA ALA A 138 8.32 -9.01 -8.66
C ALA A 138 7.83 -9.96 -9.75
N THR A 139 7.84 -11.28 -9.51
CA THR A 139 7.36 -12.30 -10.44
C THR A 139 5.91 -12.70 -10.18
N ASP A 140 5.23 -12.15 -9.17
CA ASP A 140 3.84 -12.50 -8.86
C ASP A 140 2.89 -12.01 -9.98
N PRO A 141 2.24 -12.92 -10.74
CA PRO A 141 1.46 -12.54 -11.92
C PRO A 141 0.10 -11.93 -11.57
N ARG A 142 -0.33 -12.01 -10.31
CA ARG A 142 -1.63 -11.51 -9.87
C ARG A 142 -1.64 -9.98 -9.98
N ASN A 143 -2.58 -9.46 -10.76
CA ASN A 143 -2.56 -8.06 -11.18
C ASN A 143 -2.53 -7.07 -9.99
N PHE A 144 -3.22 -7.39 -8.89
CA PHE A 144 -3.22 -6.53 -7.72
C PHE A 144 -1.90 -6.61 -6.93
N VAL A 145 -1.28 -7.77 -6.80
CA VAL A 145 0.06 -7.88 -6.18
C VAL A 145 1.11 -7.19 -7.05
N LYS A 146 1.16 -7.51 -8.34
CA LYS A 146 2.06 -6.90 -9.33
C LYS A 146 2.04 -5.38 -9.28
N LYS A 147 0.85 -4.77 -9.25
CA LYS A 147 0.70 -3.30 -9.14
C LYS A 147 1.19 -2.76 -7.80
N GLY A 148 1.00 -3.50 -6.70
CA GLY A 148 1.54 -3.16 -5.39
C GLY A 148 3.08 -3.13 -5.40
N VAL A 149 3.71 -4.18 -5.95
CA VAL A 149 5.17 -4.27 -6.08
C VAL A 149 5.74 -3.11 -6.89
N ASN A 150 5.17 -2.83 -8.07
CA ASN A 150 5.60 -1.70 -8.91
C ASN A 150 5.43 -0.35 -8.20
N TRP A 151 4.34 -0.16 -7.46
CA TRP A 151 4.12 1.07 -6.70
C TRP A 151 5.17 1.24 -5.60
N ALA A 152 5.47 0.19 -4.83
CA ALA A 152 6.51 0.22 -3.80
C ALA A 152 7.88 0.60 -4.37
N LEU A 153 8.29 -0.07 -5.46
CA LEU A 153 9.58 0.20 -6.13
C LEU A 153 9.69 1.66 -6.57
N ARG A 154 8.64 2.18 -7.23
CA ARG A 154 8.60 3.58 -7.66
C ARG A 154 8.56 4.57 -6.50
N ALA A 155 7.79 4.26 -5.45
CA ALA A 155 7.65 5.12 -4.29
C ALA A 155 8.99 5.31 -3.59
N ILE A 156 9.75 4.23 -3.39
CA ILE A 156 11.12 4.29 -2.84
C ILE A 156 12.02 5.12 -3.75
N GLY A 157 12.02 4.87 -5.07
CA GLY A 157 12.86 5.60 -6.02
C GLY A 157 12.50 7.09 -6.18
N SER A 158 11.29 7.48 -5.77
CA SER A 158 10.82 8.87 -5.79
C SER A 158 11.19 9.67 -4.52
N ARG A 159 11.76 9.02 -3.51
CA ARG A 159 12.24 9.71 -2.30
C ARG A 159 13.38 10.65 -2.67
N LYS A 160 13.56 11.71 -1.88
CA LYS A 160 14.66 12.68 -2.04
C LYS A 160 15.99 12.10 -1.51
N SER A 161 16.40 10.96 -2.06
CA SER A 161 17.66 10.30 -1.75
C SER A 161 18.32 9.80 -3.04
N PRO A 162 19.50 10.33 -3.40
CA PRO A 162 20.26 9.81 -4.52
C PRO A 162 20.63 8.33 -4.36
N ALA A 163 20.93 7.88 -3.13
CA ALA A 163 21.29 6.49 -2.85
C ALA A 163 20.11 5.53 -3.11
N LEU A 164 18.91 5.87 -2.63
CA LEU A 164 17.70 5.09 -2.93
C LEU A 164 17.39 5.09 -4.42
N LYS A 165 17.55 6.23 -5.09
CA LYS A 165 17.30 6.32 -6.53
C LYS A 165 18.23 5.39 -7.31
N VAL A 166 19.52 5.38 -7.01
CA VAL A 166 20.50 4.48 -7.66
C VAL A 166 20.11 3.02 -7.40
N ALA A 167 19.91 2.63 -6.13
CA ALA A 167 19.57 1.26 -5.77
C ALA A 167 18.28 0.77 -6.46
N VAL A 168 17.24 1.61 -6.51
CA VAL A 168 15.98 1.29 -7.20
C VAL A 168 16.17 1.14 -8.71
N LEU A 169 16.99 1.99 -9.33
CA LEU A 169 17.27 1.88 -10.78
C LEU A 169 18.03 0.59 -11.10
N GLU A 170 18.95 0.15 -10.24
CA GLU A 170 19.64 -1.13 -10.39
C GLU A 170 18.68 -2.32 -10.27
N VAL A 171 17.81 -2.32 -9.26
CA VAL A 171 16.73 -3.31 -9.10
C VAL A 171 15.87 -3.33 -10.35
N ALA A 172 15.39 -2.17 -10.79
CA ALA A 172 14.50 -2.07 -11.94
C ALA A 172 15.18 -2.54 -13.24
N ALA A 173 16.49 -2.30 -13.41
CA ALA A 173 17.27 -2.82 -14.54
C ALA A 173 17.39 -4.36 -14.51
N ARG A 174 17.67 -4.95 -13.34
CA ARG A 174 17.67 -6.42 -13.18
C ARG A 174 16.32 -7.02 -13.54
N LEU A 175 15.24 -6.48 -12.97
CA LEU A 175 13.87 -6.94 -13.26
C LEU A 175 13.53 -6.80 -14.74
N ALA A 176 13.91 -5.69 -15.39
CA ALA A 176 13.66 -5.45 -16.82
C ALA A 176 14.38 -6.44 -17.75
N ALA A 177 15.49 -7.04 -17.30
CA ALA A 177 16.27 -8.04 -18.03
C ALA A 177 15.75 -9.48 -17.83
N MET A 178 14.84 -9.73 -16.89
CA MET A 178 14.31 -11.07 -16.63
C MET A 178 13.42 -11.60 -17.76
N SER A 179 13.44 -12.91 -17.96
CA SER A 179 12.55 -13.63 -18.87
C SER A 179 11.10 -13.66 -18.39
N ASP A 180 10.87 -13.57 -17.08
CA ASP A 180 9.53 -13.47 -16.50
C ASP A 180 8.81 -12.18 -16.95
N PRO A 181 7.60 -12.26 -17.54
CA PRO A 181 6.89 -11.10 -18.07
C PRO A 181 6.42 -10.12 -17.00
N THR A 182 6.14 -10.59 -15.78
CA THR A 182 5.70 -9.74 -14.66
C THR A 182 6.85 -8.91 -14.14
N ALA A 183 7.98 -9.55 -13.84
CA ALA A 183 9.21 -8.88 -13.39
C ALA A 183 9.69 -7.88 -14.45
N ARG A 184 9.72 -8.30 -15.72
CA ARG A 184 10.10 -7.42 -16.83
C ARG A 184 9.20 -6.20 -16.95
N TRP A 185 7.90 -6.35 -16.75
CA TRP A 185 6.97 -5.21 -16.73
C TRP A 185 7.24 -4.28 -15.54
N ASN A 186 7.44 -4.84 -14.34
CA ASN A 186 7.74 -4.07 -13.13
C ASN A 186 9.00 -3.21 -13.31
N GLY A 187 10.07 -3.81 -13.82
CA GLY A 187 11.34 -3.11 -14.10
C GLY A 187 11.22 -2.05 -15.18
N LYS A 188 10.65 -2.38 -16.35
CA LYS A 188 10.50 -1.43 -17.47
C LYS A 188 9.63 -0.23 -17.11
N ASP A 189 8.51 -0.44 -16.41
CA ASP A 189 7.67 0.70 -15.99
C ASP A 189 8.41 1.56 -14.94
N ALA A 190 9.04 0.97 -13.93
CA ALA A 190 9.78 1.73 -12.92
C ALA A 190 10.89 2.59 -13.54
N LEU A 191 11.72 2.02 -14.43
CA LEU A 191 12.75 2.76 -15.17
C LEU A 191 12.16 3.93 -15.95
N ARG A 192 11.08 3.69 -16.71
CA ARG A 192 10.41 4.73 -17.51
C ARG A 192 9.93 5.88 -16.63
N GLN A 193 9.38 5.59 -15.47
CA GLN A 193 8.72 6.59 -14.62
C GLN A 193 9.72 7.40 -13.80
N LEU A 194 10.81 6.78 -13.34
CA LEU A 194 11.86 7.44 -12.57
C LEU A 194 12.83 8.27 -13.43
N ASN A 195 12.92 7.96 -14.73
CA ASN A 195 13.73 8.70 -15.70
C ASN A 195 12.97 9.85 -16.39
N LYS A 196 11.64 9.96 -16.22
CA LYS A 196 10.94 11.18 -16.64
C LYS A 196 11.48 12.35 -15.83
N LYS A 197 12.03 13.36 -16.51
CA LYS A 197 12.32 14.65 -15.89
C LYS A 197 11.00 15.17 -15.32
N THR A 198 10.94 15.40 -14.01
CA THR A 198 9.98 16.34 -13.44
C THR A 198 10.29 17.68 -14.08
N GLY A 199 9.46 18.05 -15.07
CA GLY A 199 9.45 19.39 -15.65
C GLY A 199 8.97 20.42 -14.63
#